data_AF-A0A2G2K0M6-F1
#
_entry.id   AF-A0A2G2K0M6-F1
#
_cell.length_a   1.000
_cell.length_b   1.000
_cell.length_c   1.000
_cell.angle_alpha   90.00
_cell.angle_beta   90.00
_cell.angle_gamma   90.00
#
_symmetry.space_group_name_H-M   'P 1'
#
loop_
_entity.id
_entity.type
_entity.pdbx_description
1 polymer ?
#
loop_
_entity_poly.entity_id
_entity_poly.type
_entity_poly.pdbx_seq_one_letter_code
_entity_poly.pdbx_strand_id
1 'polypeptide(L)'
;MTQSNSNIYLQALLNRDEKLILKIYKEMLPKVTSFVKNNKGTQEDAQEVFQKVLYQLTARVKVQKFEINSSFEAYLFTACKNLWRRELNNRQKEVRNDGVFELVSEDQDNSEAILEQERWELFEEKIASLTENCR
;
A
#
# COMPACT_ATOMS: atom_id res chain seq x y z
N MET A 1 15.16 -3.25 -17.63
CA MET A 1 14.09 -4.14 -18.16
C MET A 1 13.09 -4.53 -17.07
N THR A 2 12.43 -3.56 -16.43
CA THR A 2 11.54 -3.81 -15.26
C THR A 2 10.09 -3.36 -15.50
N GLN A 3 9.84 -2.52 -16.51
CA GLN A 3 8.50 -1.97 -16.82
C GLN A 3 7.47 -3.01 -17.29
N SER A 4 7.90 -4.11 -17.93
CA SER A 4 6.97 -5.11 -18.48
C SER A 4 6.26 -5.96 -17.41
N ASN A 5 6.95 -6.31 -16.32
CA ASN A 5 6.40 -7.22 -15.30
C ASN A 5 5.44 -6.52 -14.33
N SER A 6 5.70 -5.26 -13.98
CA SER A 6 4.82 -4.52 -13.05
C SER A 6 3.43 -4.33 -13.63
N ASN A 7 3.33 -4.07 -14.95
CA ASN A 7 2.05 -3.93 -15.63
C ASN A 7 1.25 -5.24 -15.62
N ILE A 8 1.89 -6.39 -15.79
CA ILE A 8 1.23 -7.72 -15.78
C ILE A 8 0.50 -7.96 -14.45
N TYR A 9 1.13 -7.67 -13.31
CA TYR A 9 0.50 -7.88 -12.01
C TYR A 9 -0.68 -6.92 -11.76
N LEU A 10 -0.61 -5.68 -12.25
CA LEU A 10 -1.73 -4.74 -12.17
C LEU A 10 -2.91 -5.20 -13.02
N GLN A 11 -2.65 -5.69 -14.24
CA GLN A 11 -3.68 -6.27 -15.11
C GLN A 11 -4.30 -7.54 -14.51
N ALA A 12 -3.49 -8.37 -13.85
CA ALA A 12 -3.98 -9.55 -13.15
C ALA A 12 -4.99 -9.19 -12.04
N LEU A 13 -4.72 -8.13 -11.27
CA LEU A 13 -5.65 -7.65 -10.24
C LEU A 13 -6.96 -7.12 -10.83
N LEU A 14 -6.89 -6.39 -11.95
CA LEU A 14 -8.08 -5.90 -12.66
C LEU A 14 -8.95 -7.04 -13.19
N ASN A 15 -8.31 -8.02 -13.84
CA ASN A 15 -8.99 -9.12 -14.53
C ASN A 15 -9.36 -10.27 -13.58
N ARG A 16 -9.04 -10.14 -12.28
CA ARG A 16 -9.23 -11.20 -11.27
C ARG A 16 -8.55 -12.51 -11.68
N ASP A 17 -7.35 -12.44 -12.24
CA ASP A 17 -6.57 -13.62 -12.61
C ASP A 17 -6.11 -14.35 -11.35
N GLU A 18 -6.83 -15.41 -10.99
CA GLU A 18 -6.60 -16.20 -9.79
C GLU A 18 -5.19 -16.77 -9.70
N LYS A 19 -4.58 -17.18 -10.83
CA LYS A 19 -3.25 -17.80 -10.83
C LYS A 19 -2.17 -16.80 -10.45
N LEU A 20 -2.23 -15.61 -11.06
CA LEU A 20 -1.28 -14.54 -10.78
C LEU A 20 -1.52 -13.94 -9.38
N ILE A 21 -2.78 -13.81 -8.95
CA ILE A 21 -3.11 -13.38 -7.60
C ILE A 21 -2.55 -14.38 -6.58
N LEU A 22 -2.79 -15.68 -6.74
CA LEU A 22 -2.22 -16.72 -5.86
C LEU A 22 -0.69 -16.67 -5.82
N LYS A 23 -0.04 -16.35 -6.94
CA LYS A 23 1.41 -16.14 -6.98
C LYS A 23 1.83 -14.95 -6.11
N ILE A 24 1.14 -13.81 -6.22
CA ILE A 24 1.36 -12.63 -5.37
C ILE A 24 1.25 -13.00 -3.90
N TYR A 25 0.20 -13.74 -3.48
CA TYR A 25 0.08 -14.21 -2.10
C TYR A 25 1.26 -15.07 -1.67
N LYS A 26 1.61 -16.10 -2.47
CA LYS A 26 2.68 -17.04 -2.12
C LYS A 26 4.04 -16.37 -1.97
N GLU A 27 4.35 -15.39 -2.82
CA GLU A 27 5.67 -14.77 -2.85
C GLU A 27 5.80 -13.58 -1.86
N MET A 28 4.70 -12.84 -1.63
CA MET A 28 4.76 -11.56 -0.91
C MET A 28 4.18 -11.62 0.50
N LEU A 29 3.13 -12.41 0.74
CA LEU A 29 2.53 -12.48 2.08
C LEU A 29 3.53 -12.92 3.16
N PRO A 30 4.41 -13.93 2.96
CA PRO A 30 5.39 -14.31 3.99
C PRO A 30 6.35 -13.17 4.37
N LYS A 31 6.76 -12.35 3.39
CA LYS A 31 7.63 -11.19 3.61
C LYS A 31 6.92 -10.14 4.47
N VAL A 32 5.65 -9.86 4.14
CA VAL A 32 4.80 -8.90 4.87
C VAL A 32 4.51 -9.40 6.28
N THR A 33 4.14 -10.67 6.44
CA THR A 33 3.98 -11.33 7.74
C THR A 33 5.21 -11.19 8.62
N SER A 34 6.39 -11.50 8.09
CA SER A 34 7.64 -11.36 8.87
C SER A 34 7.84 -9.91 9.33
N PHE A 35 7.60 -8.93 8.45
CA PHE A 35 7.71 -7.52 8.81
C PHE A 35 6.71 -7.14 9.91
N VAL A 36 5.43 -7.46 9.75
CA VAL A 36 4.37 -7.09 10.70
C VAL A 36 4.60 -7.72 12.07
N LYS A 37 4.94 -9.01 12.13
CA LYS A 37 5.27 -9.70 13.39
C LYS A 37 6.47 -9.09 14.10
N ASN A 38 7.49 -8.66 13.35
CA ASN A 38 8.65 -7.95 13.91
C ASN A 38 8.33 -6.52 14.37
N ASN A 39 7.15 -6.01 14.04
CA ASN A 39 6.71 -4.65 14.35
C ASN A 39 5.40 -4.67 15.16
N LYS A 40 5.31 -5.52 16.19
CA LYS A 40 4.19 -5.57 17.16
C LYS A 40 2.83 -5.96 16.58
N GLY A 41 2.79 -6.68 15.46
CA GLY A 41 1.55 -7.20 14.87
C GLY A 41 1.44 -8.72 14.93
N THR A 42 0.28 -9.23 14.56
CA THR A 42 0.00 -10.67 14.47
C THR A 42 0.04 -11.19 13.03
N GLN A 43 -0.22 -12.49 12.86
CA GLN A 43 -0.40 -13.08 11.53
C GLN A 43 -1.64 -12.53 10.84
N GLU A 44 -2.72 -12.35 11.61
CA GLU A 44 -4.01 -11.84 11.17
C GLU A 44 -3.88 -10.38 10.75
N ASP A 45 -3.19 -9.55 11.55
CA ASP A 45 -2.85 -8.17 11.17
C ASP A 45 -2.13 -8.11 9.82
N ALA A 46 -1.18 -9.03 9.59
CA ALA A 46 -0.45 -9.08 8.33
C ALA A 46 -1.32 -9.45 7.14
N GLN A 47 -2.25 -10.38 7.33
CA GLN A 47 -3.21 -10.77 6.30
C GLN A 47 -4.14 -9.60 5.98
N GLU A 48 -4.67 -8.93 7.00
CA GLU A 48 -5.55 -7.78 6.85
C GLU A 48 -4.85 -6.62 6.11
N VAL A 49 -3.65 -6.24 6.55
CA VAL A 49 -2.82 -5.23 5.88
C VAL A 49 -2.60 -5.58 4.41
N PHE A 50 -2.25 -6.84 4.13
CA PHE A 50 -1.99 -7.29 2.77
C PHE A 50 -3.26 -7.20 1.90
N GLN A 51 -4.41 -7.62 2.41
CA GLN A 51 -5.69 -7.52 1.71
C GLN A 51 -6.09 -6.08 1.44
N LYS A 52 -5.99 -5.20 2.45
CA LYS A 52 -6.31 -3.76 2.32
C LYS A 52 -5.45 -3.11 1.23
N VAL A 53 -4.15 -3.40 1.19
CA VAL A 53 -3.27 -2.85 0.15
C VAL A 53 -3.62 -3.39 -1.25
N LEU A 54 -3.93 -4.68 -1.40
CA LEU A 54 -4.37 -5.23 -2.69
C LEU A 54 -5.68 -4.60 -3.15
N TYR A 55 -6.62 -4.36 -2.23
CA TYR A 55 -7.87 -3.67 -2.51
C TYR A 55 -7.63 -2.23 -2.98
N GLN A 56 -6.84 -1.45 -2.23
CA GLN A 56 -6.45 -0.09 -2.58
C GLN A 56 -5.80 -0.03 -3.96
N LEU A 57 -4.87 -0.95 -4.25
CA LEU A 57 -4.20 -1.02 -5.54
C LEU A 57 -5.18 -1.33 -6.69
N THR A 58 -6.10 -2.27 -6.46
CA THR A 58 -7.12 -2.61 -7.46
C THR A 58 -8.08 -1.45 -7.71
N ALA A 59 -8.52 -0.76 -6.66
CA ALA A 59 -9.39 0.42 -6.77
C ALA A 59 -8.69 1.54 -7.56
N ARG A 60 -7.41 1.81 -7.25
CA ARG A 60 -6.62 2.84 -7.90
C ARG A 60 -6.46 2.60 -9.41
N VAL A 61 -6.12 1.38 -9.80
CA VAL A 61 -5.92 1.01 -11.21
C VAL A 61 -7.24 1.09 -12.00
N LYS A 62 -8.40 0.90 -11.35
CA LYS A 62 -9.72 1.05 -12.00
C LYS A 62 -10.09 2.51 -12.28
N VAL A 63 -9.70 3.42 -11.39
CA VAL A 63 -10.10 4.84 -11.47
C VAL A 63 -9.20 5.62 -12.43
N GLN A 64 -7.91 5.33 -12.47
CA GLN A 64 -6.97 6.06 -13.30
C GLN A 64 -5.83 5.19 -13.85
N LYS A 65 -5.18 5.68 -14.90
CA LYS A 65 -3.99 5.03 -15.46
C LYS A 65 -2.85 5.13 -14.45
N PHE A 66 -2.58 4.03 -13.77
CA PHE A 66 -1.54 3.91 -12.76
C PHE A 66 -0.38 3.06 -13.29
N GLU A 67 0.84 3.58 -13.19
CA GLU A 67 2.06 2.88 -13.58
C GLU A 67 3.03 2.83 -12.38
N ILE A 68 3.58 1.65 -12.12
CA ILE A 68 4.60 1.46 -11.08
C ILE A 68 5.98 1.65 -11.72
N ASN A 69 6.69 2.71 -11.31
CA ASN A 69 8.04 3.02 -11.79
C ASN A 69 9.13 2.13 -11.16
N SER A 70 8.81 1.42 -10.09
CA SER A 70 9.65 0.41 -9.42
C SER A 70 9.21 -1.02 -9.78
N SER A 71 9.78 -2.04 -9.11
CA SER A 71 9.21 -3.38 -9.20
C SER A 71 7.90 -3.46 -8.42
N PHE A 72 6.93 -4.20 -8.97
CA PHE A 72 5.66 -4.47 -8.29
C PHE A 72 5.85 -4.97 -6.85
N GLU A 73 6.80 -5.89 -6.63
CA GLU A 73 7.11 -6.41 -5.30
C GLU A 73 7.56 -5.31 -4.32
N ALA A 74 8.47 -4.44 -4.76
CA ALA A 74 8.98 -3.36 -3.91
C ALA A 74 7.87 -2.35 -3.57
N TYR A 75 7.01 -2.03 -4.55
CA TYR A 75 5.86 -1.17 -4.34
C TYR A 75 4.89 -1.78 -3.34
N LEU A 76 4.44 -3.03 -3.58
CA LEU A 76 3.47 -3.73 -2.74
C LEU A 76 3.99 -3.87 -1.30
N PHE A 77 5.26 -4.26 -1.13
CA PHE A 77 5.85 -4.37 0.20
C PHE A 77 5.93 -3.02 0.90
N THR A 78 6.28 -1.95 0.19
CA THR A 78 6.35 -0.60 0.76
C THR A 78 4.98 -0.09 1.17
N ALA A 79 3.95 -0.29 0.36
CA ALA A 79 2.57 0.03 0.71
C ALA A 79 2.12 -0.69 1.99
N CYS A 80 2.42 -2.00 2.11
CA CYS A 80 2.12 -2.77 3.33
C CYS A 80 2.84 -2.20 4.57
N LYS A 81 4.13 -1.86 4.45
CA LYS A 81 4.87 -1.26 5.58
C LYS A 81 4.29 0.09 6.00
N ASN A 82 3.88 0.92 5.04
CA ASN A 82 3.32 2.24 5.34
C ASN A 82 1.96 2.12 6.01
N LEU A 83 1.08 1.25 5.51
CA LEU A 83 -0.21 0.97 6.13
C LEU A 83 -0.03 0.46 7.57
N TRP A 84 0.86 -0.50 7.80
CA TRP A 84 1.11 -1.02 9.15
C TRP A 84 1.66 0.05 10.12
N ARG A 85 2.50 0.97 9.66
CA ARG A 85 3.00 2.07 10.50
C ARG A 85 1.87 3.04 10.88
N ARG A 86 0.94 3.32 9.97
CA ARG A 86 -0.25 4.13 10.27
C ARG A 86 -1.11 3.43 11.32
N GLU A 87 -1.37 2.14 11.13
CA GLU A 87 -2.11 1.30 12.07
C GLU A 87 -1.49 1.31 13.48
N LEU A 88 -0.17 1.15 13.59
CA LEU A 88 0.54 1.25 14.86
C LEU A 88 0.43 2.62 15.53
N ASN A 89 0.40 3.70 14.74
CA ASN A 89 0.22 5.05 15.27
C ASN A 89 -1.22 5.25 15.77
N ASN A 90 -2.20 4.68 15.07
CA ASN A 90 -3.61 4.72 15.48
C ASN A 90 -3.84 3.94 16.77
N ARG A 91 -3.36 2.69 16.85
CA ARG A 91 -3.41 1.87 18.08
C ARG A 91 -2.73 2.57 19.27
N GLN A 92 -1.61 3.27 19.04
CA GLN A 92 -0.97 4.04 20.11
C GLN A 92 -1.79 5.26 20.57
N LYS A 93 -2.52 5.91 19.67
CA LYS A 93 -3.41 7.03 20.02
C LYS A 93 -4.60 6.52 20.84
N GLU A 94 -5.19 5.40 20.46
CA GLU A 94 -6.29 4.75 21.20
C GLU A 94 -5.87 4.41 22.64
N VAL A 95 -4.70 3.80 22.82
CA VAL A 95 -4.20 3.42 24.15
C VAL A 95 -3.88 4.62 25.04
N ARG A 96 -3.57 5.80 24.46
CA ARG A 96 -3.18 7.01 25.21
C ARG A 96 -4.37 7.91 25.58
N ASN A 97 -5.56 7.70 25.00
CA ASN A 97 -6.72 8.58 25.18
C ASN A 97 -7.94 7.81 25.73
N ASP A 98 -8.48 8.26 26.86
CA ASP A 98 -9.77 7.85 27.47
C ASP A 98 -11.00 8.51 26.77
N GLY A 99 -10.81 9.03 25.56
CA GLY A 99 -11.85 9.77 24.84
C GLY A 99 -12.64 8.89 23.85
N VAL A 100 -13.89 9.27 23.58
CA VAL A 100 -14.71 8.68 22.52
C VAL A 100 -14.03 8.94 21.16
N PHE A 101 -13.54 7.87 20.52
CA PHE A 101 -13.08 7.95 19.14
C PHE A 101 -14.26 7.79 18.18
N GLU A 102 -14.29 8.64 17.16
CA GLU A 102 -15.17 8.46 16.02
C GLU A 102 -14.62 7.29 15.19
N LEU A 103 -15.40 6.23 15.03
CA LEU A 103 -15.05 5.09 14.19
C LEU A 103 -15.00 5.56 12.73
N VAL A 104 -13.80 5.84 12.25
CA VAL A 104 -13.56 6.13 10.83
C VAL A 104 -13.83 4.86 10.05
N SER A 105 -14.67 4.95 9.01
CA SER A 105 -14.95 3.79 8.17
C SER A 105 -13.70 3.37 7.38
N GLU A 106 -13.58 2.08 7.07
CA GLU A 106 -12.45 1.57 6.26
C GLU A 106 -12.35 2.26 4.90
N ASP A 107 -13.49 2.62 4.31
CA ASP A 107 -13.53 3.33 3.03
C ASP A 107 -12.96 4.75 3.14
N GLN A 108 -13.20 5.43 4.27
CA GLN A 108 -12.63 6.76 4.52
C GLN A 108 -11.11 6.69 4.74
N ASP A 109 -10.64 5.72 5.52
CA ASP A 109 -9.19 5.51 5.74
C ASP A 109 -8.46 5.13 4.44
N ASN A 110 -9.08 4.26 3.62
CA ASN A 110 -8.56 3.90 2.31
C ASN A 110 -8.49 5.10 1.36
N SER A 111 -9.50 5.97 1.38
CA SER A 111 -9.54 7.17 0.54
C SER A 111 -8.45 8.16 0.93
N GLU A 112 -8.27 8.41 2.23
CA GLU A 112 -7.19 9.27 2.76
C GLU A 112 -5.80 8.71 2.38
N ALA A 113 -5.62 7.40 2.49
CA ALA A 113 -4.37 6.74 2.12
C ALA A 113 -4.02 6.92 0.63
N ILE A 114 -5.02 6.86 -0.26
CA ILE A 114 -4.84 7.09 -1.70
C ILE A 114 -4.49 8.57 -1.95
N LEU A 115 -5.20 9.51 -1.33
CA LEU A 115 -4.95 10.94 -1.47
C LEU A 115 -3.54 11.33 -1.00
N GLU A 116 -3.07 10.80 0.14
CA GLU A 116 -1.71 11.03 0.61
C GLU A 116 -0.66 10.51 -0.39
N GLN A 117 -0.91 9.35 -1.00
CA GLN A 117 -0.02 8.77 -1.99
C GLN A 117 0.03 9.62 -3.28
N GLU A 118 -1.10 10.12 -3.75
CA GLU A 118 -1.17 11.01 -4.92
C GLU A 118 -0.46 12.34 -4.67
N ARG A 119 -0.62 12.91 -3.48
CA ARG A 119 0.11 14.11 -3.06
C ARG A 119 1.62 13.89 -3.06
N TRP A 120 2.08 12.72 -2.61
CA TRP A 120 3.50 12.36 -2.62
C TRP A 120 4.04 12.20 -4.03
N GLU A 121 3.30 11.55 -4.92
CA GLU A 121 3.70 11.36 -6.32
C GLU A 121 3.79 12.70 -7.07
N LEU A 122 2.82 13.60 -6.87
CA LEU A 122 2.86 14.96 -7.41
C LEU A 122 4.07 15.73 -6.87
N PHE A 123 4.36 15.60 -5.57
CA PHE A 123 5.53 16.24 -4.97
C PHE A 123 6.84 15.75 -5.59
N GLU A 124 7.03 14.44 -5.73
CA GLU A 124 8.21 13.83 -6.37
C GLU A 124 8.36 14.31 -7.82
N GLU A 125 7.26 14.39 -8.59
CA GLU A 125 7.26 14.95 -9.95
C GLU A 125 7.76 16.40 -9.96
N LYS A 126 7.24 17.24 -9.05
CA LYS A 126 7.65 18.66 -8.99
C LYS A 126 9.09 18.81 -8.54
N ILE A 127 9.55 18.05 -7.55
CA ILE A 127 10.96 18.03 -7.13
C ILE A 127 11.86 17.59 -8.29
N ALA A 128 11.46 16.58 -9.07
CA ALA A 128 12.23 16.15 -10.24
C ALA A 128 12.28 17.21 -11.36
N SER A 129 11.26 18.07 -11.46
CA SER A 129 11.23 19.18 -12.42
C SER A 129 12.08 20.40 -12.00
N LEU A 130 12.53 20.46 -10.75
CA LEU A 130 13.49 21.46 -10.31
C LEU A 130 14.90 21.10 -10.83
N THR A 131 15.61 22.08 -11.36
CA THR A 131 16.96 21.93 -11.92
C THR A 131 17.95 21.42 -10.86
N GLU A 132 19.00 20.72 -11.29
CA GLU A 132 20.04 20.10 -10.43
C GLU A 132 20.65 21.03 -9.37
N ASN A 133 20.67 22.35 -9.61
CA ASN A 133 21.17 23.35 -8.65
C ASN A 133 20.21 23.64 -7.47
N CYS A 134 18.97 23.13 -7.51
CA CYS A 134 17.95 23.31 -6.47
C CYS A 134 17.53 21.98 -5.82
N ARG A 135 18.20 20.86 -6.16
CA ARG A 135 17.95 19.53 -5.59
C ARG A 135 18.70 19.32 -4.27
#